data_AF-A0A380W4Y6-F1
#
_entry.id   AF-A0A380W4Y6-F1
#
_cell.length_a   1.000
_cell.length_b   1.000
_cell.length_c   1.000
_cell.angle_alpha   90.00
_cell.angle_beta   90.00
_cell.angle_gamma   90.00
#
_symmetry.space_group_name_H-M   'P 1'
#
loop_
_entity.id
_entity.type
_entity.pdbx_description
1 polymer ?
#
loop_
_entity_poly.entity_id
_entity_poly.type
_entity_poly.pdbx_seq_one_letter_code
_entity_poly.pdbx_strand_id
1 'polypeptide(L)' 'MQLRMAAAVRLLQLGVPVKTAAYDLGYAGPTPFIAAFTHNFGITPGQIANLDKKH' A
#
# COMPACT_ATOMS: atom_id res chain seq x y z
N MET A 1 9.75 -1.57 11.78
CA MET A 1 8.87 -0.85 10.83
C MET A 1 8.82 -1.47 9.42
N GLN A 2 9.83 -2.21 8.94
CA GLN A 2 9.86 -2.73 7.56
C GLN A 2 8.86 -3.87 7.26
N LEU A 3 8.49 -4.71 8.24
CA LEU A 3 7.52 -5.82 8.05
C LEU A 3 6.14 -5.36 7.57
N ARG A 4 5.62 -4.23 8.08
CA ARG A 4 4.32 -3.68 7.65
C ARG A 4 4.33 -3.23 6.19
N MET A 5 5.47 -2.71 5.73
CA MET A 5 5.62 -2.21 4.38
C MET A 5 5.80 -3.33 3.36
N ALA A 6 6.47 -4.43 3.73
CA ALA A 6 6.50 -5.64 2.92
C ALA A 6 5.09 -6.25 2.76
N ALA A 7 4.31 -6.30 3.85
CA ALA A 7 2.92 -6.74 3.82
C ALA A 7 2.05 -5.82 2.94
N ALA A 8 2.26 -4.51 3.00
CA ALA A 8 1.59 -3.54 2.14
C ALA A 8 1.78 -3.84 0.65
N VAL A 9 3.02 -4.07 0.23
CA VAL A 9 3.32 -4.42 -1.17
C VAL A 9 2.58 -5.69 -1.57
N ARG A 10 2.60 -6.72 -0.72
CA ARG A 10 1.90 -7.98 -1.00
C ARG A 10 0.39 -7.80 -1.16
N LEU A 11 -0.25 -7.04 -0.27
CA LEU A 11 -1.69 -6.75 -0.37
C LEU A 11 -2.02 -6.02 -1.67
N LEU A 12 -1.24 -5.00 -2.03
CA LEU A 12 -1.46 -4.22 -3.25
C LEU A 12 -1.26 -5.06 -4.52
N GLN A 13 -0.29 -5.98 -4.53
CA GLN A 13 -0.08 -6.94 -5.63
C GLN A 13 -1.21 -7.96 -5.76
N LEU A 14 -1.94 -8.24 -4.68
CA LEU A 14 -3.13 -9.11 -4.69
C LEU A 14 -4.40 -8.33 -5.09
N GLY A 15 -4.27 -7.10 -5.59
CA GLY A 15 -5.39 -6.27 -6.00
C GLY A 15 -6.17 -5.63 -4.84
N VAL A 16 -5.70 -5.75 -3.59
CA VAL A 16 -6.36 -5.13 -2.44
C VAL A 16 -6.37 -3.61 -2.61
N PRO A 17 -7.53 -2.94 -2.47
CA PRO A 17 -7.59 -1.48 -2.56
C PRO A 17 -6.67 -0.81 -1.54
N VAL A 18 -6.00 0.27 -1.96
CA VAL A 18 -5.09 1.08 -1.12
C VAL A 18 -5.72 1.46 0.22
N LYS A 19 -7.01 1.81 0.20
CA LYS A 19 -7.78 2.15 1.41
C LYS A 19 -7.87 0.97 2.38
N THR A 20 -8.21 -0.22 1.88
CA THR A 20 -8.32 -1.45 2.68
C THR A 20 -6.96 -1.84 3.25
N ALA A 21 -5.91 -1.84 2.42
CA ALA A 21 -4.56 -2.14 2.87
C ALA A 21 -4.08 -1.19 3.98
N ALA A 22 -4.44 0.10 3.93
CA ALA A 22 -4.10 1.06 4.97
C ALA A 22 -4.72 0.67 6.33
N TYR A 23 -6.01 0.30 6.34
CA TYR A 23 -6.69 -0.09 7.57
C TYR A 23 -6.19 -1.43 8.12
N ASP A 24 -5.96 -2.43 7.26
CA ASP A 24 -5.45 -3.75 7.65
C ASP A 24 -4.06 -3.65 8.31
N LEU A 25 -3.26 -2.67 7.90
CA LEU A 25 -1.93 -2.41 8.47
C LEU A 25 -1.97 -1.51 9.72
N GLY A 26 -3.16 -1.11 10.17
CA GLY A 26 -3.38 -0.32 11.39
C GLY A 26 -3.18 1.19 11.22
N TYR A 27 -3.23 1.72 10.00
CA TYR A 27 -3.22 3.17 9.79
C TYR A 27 -4.61 3.76 10.03
N ALA A 28 -4.66 4.99 10.55
CA ALA A 28 -5.90 5.74 10.74
C ALA A 28 -6.65 6.05 9.42
N GLY A 29 -5.96 5.94 8.28
CA GLY A 29 -6.56 6.10 6.96
C GLY A 29 -5.54 6.08 5.83
N PRO A 30 -5.99 6.30 4.58
CA PRO A 30 -5.14 6.21 3.39
C PRO A 30 -4.02 7.25 3.37
N THR A 31 -4.28 8.48 3.80
CA THR A 31 -3.31 9.60 3.73
C THR A 31 -2.01 9.33 4.51
N PRO A 32 -2.04 9.00 5.83
CA PRO A 32 -0.81 8.69 6.56
C PRO A 32 -0.13 7.41 6.05
N PHE A 33 -0.89 6.45 5.52
CA PHE A 33 -0.33 5.26 4.87
C PHE A 33 0.44 5.60 3.60
N ILE A 34 -0.15 6.38 2.68
CA ILE A 34 0.48 6.79 1.42
C ILE A 34 1.75 7.60 1.71
N ALA A 35 1.72 8.52 2.69
CA ALA A 35 2.89 9.29 3.08
C ALA A 35 4.03 8.37 3.58
N ALA A 36 3.73 7.44 4.50
CA ALA A 36 4.70 6.49 5.02
C ALA A 36 5.24 5.53 3.94
N PHE A 37 4.38 5.09 3.03
CA PHE A 37 4.74 4.19 1.93
C PHE A 37 5.67 4.89 0.93
N THR A 38 5.30 6.10 0.48
CA THR A 38 6.12 6.89 -0.43
C THR A 38 7.46 7.26 0.19
N HIS A 39 7.50 7.58 1.49
CA HIS A 39 8.76 7.82 2.20
C HIS A 39 9.69 6.60 2.20
N ASN A 40 9.14 5.39 2.31
CA ASN A 40 9.93 4.15 2.32
C ASN A 40 10.33 3.63 0.94
N PHE A 41 9.49 3.81 -0.08
CA PHE A 41 9.67 3.19 -1.41
C PHE A 41 9.89 4.18 -2.56
N GLY A 42 9.69 5.47 -2.33
CA GLY A 42 9.79 6.52 -3.36
C GLY A 42 8.65 6.52 -4.40
N ILE A 43 7.69 5.61 -4.29
CA ILE A 43 6.53 5.49 -5.20
C ILE A 43 5.23 5.40 -4.42
N THR A 44 4.11 5.68 -5.07
CA THR A 44 2.78 5.65 -4.43
C THR A 44 2.19 4.23 -4.43
N PRO A 45 1.40 3.84 -3.42
CA PRO A 45 0.74 2.52 -3.38
C PRO A 45 -0.18 2.25 -4.58
N GLY A 46 -0.80 3.31 -5.11
CA GLY A 46 -1.70 3.23 -6.26
C GLY A 46 -1.00 2.80 -7.54
N GLN A 47 0.30 3.11 -7.69
CA GLN A 47 1.09 2.61 -8.82
C GLN A 47 1.24 1.09 -8.76
N ILE A 48 1.40 0.50 -7.56
CA ILE A 48 1.47 -0.97 -7.42
C ILE A 48 0.10 -1.60 -7.60
N ALA A 49 -0.94 -1.05 -6.97
CA ALA A 49 -2.31 -1.59 -7.05
C ALA A 49 -2.88 -1.60 -8.48
N ASN A 50 -2.39 -0.73 -9.37
CA ASN A 50 -2.81 -0.68 -10.77
C ASN A 50 -2.00 -1.60 -11.69
N LEU A 51 -0.91 -2.21 -11.23
CA LEU A 51 -0.13 -3.18 -12.02
C LEU A 51 -0.88 -4.50 -12.20
N ASP A 52 -1.65 -4.92 -11.20
CA ASP A 52 -2.44 -6.17 -11.23
C ASP A 52 -3.71 -6.04 -12.10
N LYS A 53 -4.34 -4.85 -12.11
CA LYS A 53 -5.57 -4.58 -12.90
C LYS A 53 -5.37 -4.54 -14.42
N LYS A 54 -4.17 -4.83 -14.91
CA LYS A 54 -3.81 -4.74 -16.34
C LYS A 54 -3.99 -6.08 -17.09
N HIS A 55 -4.76 -7.03 -16.54
CA HIS A 55 -5.10 -8.31 -17.17
C HIS A 55 -6.56 -8.34 -17.60
#